data_AF-A0AA36M8V5-F1
#
_entry.id   AF-A0AA36M8V5-F1
#
_cell.length_a   1.000
_cell.length_b   1.000
_cell.length_c   1.000
_cell.angle_alpha   90.00
_cell.angle_beta   90.00
_cell.angle_gamma   90.00
#
_symmetry.space_group_name_H-M   'P 1'
#
loop_
_entity.id
_entity.type
_entity.pdbx_description
1 polymer ?
#
loop_
_entity_poly.entity_id
_entity_poly.type
_entity_poly.pdbx_seq_one_letter_code
_entity_poly.pdbx_strand_id
1 'polypeptide(L)'
;MCLRRTGRMKRVEPHGSAPFSSSESDSGASLTITNNFTNKHWSVAQIFDNWIYAWTLPQHISQSRFGGRRKPSSACTIIALAMARVYHRSGMKLPAMPLSREGNSNNEVIIPVSLLALLTNSIVDGNAVHAREMAKRQSSRVSFLPTLDTFTIPQGIEALGGVINEIDYRSVRGTTWKLLPQHIQHAIDSEYIAHLPALFFVLIIVERAVLIVHERDNGTIAILDSHSHMQGKKGAVIAISHVANLRQFSSFICQNLFPEVYKMQPEQMLFEISCIQYCGPEKSTDSEGQAVKAHVFPRPVRLCSGEDKPPIPSSSMDSERIAGSGNDIWHEFDSTDKNSLHEKNLLDTDIRK
;
A
#
# COMPACT_ATOMS: atom_id res chain seq x y z
N MET A 1 -21.38 16.93 -36.98
CA MET A 1 -21.98 15.75 -37.62
C MET A 1 -22.63 14.88 -36.55
N CYS A 2 -23.95 14.79 -36.61
CA CYS A 2 -24.77 13.86 -35.85
C CYS A 2 -24.52 12.43 -36.31
N LEU A 3 -24.55 11.46 -35.39
CA LEU A 3 -25.14 10.14 -35.65
C LEU A 3 -25.62 9.50 -34.35
N ARG A 4 -26.94 9.49 -34.21
CA ARG A 4 -27.74 8.76 -33.23
C ARG A 4 -27.63 7.26 -33.50
N ARG A 5 -27.58 6.44 -32.44
CA ARG A 5 -28.10 5.07 -32.47
C ARG A 5 -29.05 4.86 -31.29
N THR A 6 -30.31 4.68 -31.66
CA THR A 6 -31.47 4.34 -30.83
C THR A 6 -31.71 2.83 -30.83
N GLY A 7 -32.26 2.34 -29.73
CA GLY A 7 -32.99 1.07 -29.64
C GLY A 7 -32.43 0.13 -28.57
N ARG A 8 -33.21 -0.55 -27.73
CA ARG A 8 -34.66 -0.63 -27.52
C ARG A 8 -34.83 -1.42 -26.23
N MET A 9 -35.48 -0.85 -25.21
CA MET A 9 -35.91 -1.58 -24.00
C MET A 9 -36.96 -2.63 -24.40
N LYS A 10 -36.85 -3.85 -23.87
CA LYS A 10 -37.94 -4.83 -23.86
C LYS A 10 -38.46 -5.00 -22.43
N ARG A 11 -39.78 -4.95 -22.37
CA ARG A 11 -40.70 -4.91 -21.24
C ARG A 11 -40.84 -6.29 -20.59
N VAL A 12 -40.95 -6.29 -19.26
CA VAL A 12 -41.39 -7.39 -18.41
C VAL A 12 -42.92 -7.43 -18.40
N GLU A 13 -43.53 -8.60 -18.50
CA GLU A 13 -44.89 -8.87 -17.99
C GLU A 13 -44.90 -10.25 -17.31
N PRO A 14 -45.73 -10.45 -16.26
CA PRO A 14 -45.73 -11.61 -15.36
C PRO A 14 -46.83 -12.62 -15.71
N HIS A 15 -46.77 -13.82 -15.10
CA HIS A 15 -47.90 -14.58 -14.50
C HIS A 15 -47.59 -16.07 -14.41
N GLY A 16 -47.92 -16.67 -13.26
CA GLY A 16 -47.91 -18.12 -13.06
C GLY A 16 -47.82 -18.51 -11.59
N SER A 17 -48.94 -18.42 -10.87
CA SER A 17 -49.11 -18.79 -9.47
C SER A 17 -49.71 -20.20 -9.30
N ALA A 18 -49.15 -20.93 -8.30
CA ALA A 18 -49.73 -22.02 -7.48
C ALA A 18 -49.90 -23.43 -8.12
N PRO A 19 -49.84 -24.55 -7.35
CA PRO A 19 -50.17 -24.64 -5.92
C PRO A 19 -49.19 -25.41 -5.00
N PHE A 20 -49.46 -25.25 -3.70
CA PHE A 20 -48.97 -26.02 -2.56
C PHE A 20 -49.25 -27.52 -2.69
N SER A 21 -48.29 -28.36 -2.31
CA SER A 21 -48.55 -29.67 -1.70
C SER A 21 -47.44 -30.01 -0.72
N SER A 22 -47.82 -30.14 0.55
CA SER A 22 -47.05 -30.65 1.67
C SER A 22 -46.91 -32.19 1.60
N SER A 23 -45.71 -32.71 1.85
CA SER A 23 -45.53 -33.98 2.57
C SER A 23 -44.04 -34.17 2.91
N GLU A 24 -43.76 -34.22 4.20
CA GLU A 24 -42.52 -34.68 4.80
C GLU A 24 -42.28 -36.17 4.46
N SER A 25 -41.02 -36.52 4.16
CA SER A 25 -40.38 -37.73 4.70
C SER A 25 -38.91 -37.75 4.35
N ASP A 26 -38.10 -37.86 5.40
CA ASP A 26 -36.66 -38.13 5.43
C ASP A 26 -36.18 -39.20 4.45
N SER A 27 -35.09 -38.91 3.75
CA SER A 27 -33.94 -39.83 3.66
C SER A 27 -32.78 -39.21 2.87
N GLY A 28 -31.70 -38.90 3.58
CA GLY A 28 -30.31 -39.13 3.16
C GLY A 28 -29.85 -38.69 1.77
N ALA A 29 -29.31 -37.47 1.68
CA ALA A 29 -28.09 -37.19 0.91
C ALA A 29 -27.58 -35.79 1.28
N SER A 30 -26.76 -35.72 2.33
CA SER A 30 -25.93 -34.55 2.58
C SER A 30 -24.95 -34.41 1.41
N LEU A 31 -25.26 -33.50 0.48
CA LEU A 31 -24.32 -32.99 -0.52
C LEU A 31 -23.23 -32.23 0.22
N THR A 32 -22.30 -33.01 0.75
CA THR A 32 -21.03 -32.56 1.28
C THR A 32 -20.24 -32.07 0.08
N ILE A 33 -20.28 -30.76 -0.18
CA ILE A 33 -19.32 -30.12 -1.08
C ILE A 33 -17.97 -30.17 -0.37
N THR A 34 -17.28 -31.30 -0.48
CA THR A 34 -15.87 -31.43 -0.13
C THR A 34 -15.07 -30.69 -1.20
N ASN A 35 -14.89 -29.39 -1.01
CA ASN A 35 -13.91 -28.59 -1.75
C ASN A 35 -12.50 -28.98 -1.28
N ASN A 36 -12.03 -30.14 -1.74
CA ASN A 36 -10.71 -30.71 -1.43
C ASN A 36 -9.61 -30.21 -2.37
N PHE A 37 -9.70 -28.96 -2.85
CA PHE A 37 -8.59 -28.25 -3.50
C PHE A 37 -8.10 -27.10 -2.61
N THR A 38 -7.26 -27.46 -1.64
CA THR A 38 -6.15 -26.70 -1.05
C THR A 38 -6.33 -25.19 -0.76
N ASN A 39 -7.29 -24.86 0.10
CA ASN A 39 -7.34 -23.56 0.81
C ASN A 39 -6.15 -23.30 1.77
N LYS A 40 -5.20 -24.25 1.91
CA LYS A 40 -4.05 -24.13 2.83
C LYS A 40 -2.94 -23.20 2.34
N HIS A 41 -2.83 -22.93 1.04
CA HIS A 41 -1.60 -22.32 0.50
C HIS A 41 -1.42 -20.84 0.87
N TRP A 42 -2.49 -20.09 1.11
CA TRP A 42 -2.40 -18.66 1.43
C TRP A 42 -2.59 -18.36 2.92
N SER A 43 -3.11 -19.32 3.69
CA SER A 43 -3.30 -19.18 5.13
C SER A 43 -2.03 -19.47 5.92
N VAL A 44 -1.10 -20.24 5.37
CA VAL A 44 0.23 -20.50 5.95
C VAL A 44 1.21 -19.44 5.47
N ALA A 45 2.01 -18.91 6.40
CA ALA A 45 2.98 -17.87 6.12
C ALA A 45 4.11 -18.40 5.22
N GLN A 46 4.50 -17.59 4.24
CA GLN A 46 5.81 -17.69 3.61
C GLN A 46 6.83 -17.06 4.56
N ILE A 47 7.83 -17.84 4.95
CA ILE A 47 8.91 -17.39 5.83
C ILE A 47 10.04 -16.89 4.94
N PHE A 48 10.36 -15.61 5.06
CA PHE A 48 11.52 -15.00 4.41
C PHE A 48 12.69 -14.96 5.39
N ASP A 49 13.90 -14.79 4.84
CA ASP A 49 15.11 -14.60 5.63
C ASP A 49 14.87 -13.55 6.74
N ASN A 50 15.33 -13.85 7.95
CA ASN A 50 15.17 -13.00 9.14
C ASN A 50 13.74 -12.93 9.71
N TRP A 51 12.99 -14.03 9.67
CA TRP A 51 11.74 -14.22 10.43
C TRP A 51 10.66 -13.21 10.06
N ILE A 52 10.52 -12.96 8.75
CA ILE A 52 9.41 -12.21 8.21
C ILE A 52 8.38 -13.22 7.72
N TYR A 53 7.21 -13.20 8.34
CA TYR A 53 6.10 -14.08 8.02
C TYR A 53 5.13 -13.31 7.16
N ALA A 54 4.97 -13.72 5.90
CA ALA A 54 4.11 -13.03 4.95
C ALA A 54 3.03 -13.94 4.40
N TRP A 55 1.81 -13.43 4.36
CA TRP A 55 0.67 -14.05 3.72
C TRP A 55 0.31 -13.23 2.50
N THR A 56 0.49 -13.82 1.34
CA THR A 56 -0.05 -13.24 0.11
C THR A 56 -1.40 -13.86 -0.19
N LEU A 57 -2.44 -13.03 -0.18
CA LEU A 57 -3.81 -13.48 -0.34
C LEU A 57 -4.13 -13.79 -1.82
N PRO A 58 -5.19 -14.57 -2.08
CA PRO A 58 -5.67 -14.81 -3.43
C PRO A 58 -6.02 -13.49 -4.16
N GLN A 59 -5.88 -13.45 -5.49
CA GLN A 59 -6.17 -12.28 -6.33
C GLN A 59 -7.48 -11.56 -6.01
N HIS A 60 -8.54 -12.32 -5.72
CA HIS A 60 -9.86 -11.78 -5.45
C HIS A 60 -9.96 -11.06 -4.09
N ILE A 61 -8.97 -11.23 -3.20
CA ILE A 61 -8.83 -10.48 -1.95
C ILE A 61 -7.84 -9.34 -2.16
N SER A 62 -8.30 -8.26 -2.75
CA SER A 62 -7.56 -7.00 -2.93
C SER A 62 -8.55 -5.85 -3.06
N GLN A 63 -8.12 -4.60 -2.85
CA GLN A 63 -9.01 -3.43 -2.90
C GLN A 63 -9.77 -3.27 -4.23
N SER A 64 -9.21 -3.78 -5.32
CA SER A 64 -9.78 -3.69 -6.67
C SER A 64 -10.73 -4.84 -7.03
N ARG A 65 -10.74 -5.94 -6.26
CA ARG A 65 -11.47 -7.17 -6.59
C ARG A 65 -12.39 -7.69 -5.49
N PHE A 66 -12.06 -7.40 -4.23
CA PHE A 66 -12.81 -7.90 -3.09
C PHE A 66 -14.27 -7.43 -3.11
N GLY A 67 -15.21 -8.28 -2.68
CA GLY A 67 -16.64 -8.02 -2.76
C GLY A 67 -17.21 -8.00 -4.19
N GLY A 68 -16.55 -8.65 -5.15
CA GLY A 68 -17.03 -8.76 -6.54
C GLY A 68 -16.81 -7.51 -7.40
N ARG A 69 -15.90 -6.61 -6.96
CA ARG A 69 -15.59 -5.37 -7.69
C ARG A 69 -14.95 -5.66 -9.05
N ARG A 70 -15.49 -5.02 -10.10
CA ARG A 70 -14.98 -5.13 -11.48
C ARG A 70 -14.07 -3.97 -11.89
N LYS A 71 -14.25 -2.80 -11.25
CA LYS A 71 -13.47 -1.59 -11.51
C LYS A 71 -12.24 -1.51 -10.58
N PRO A 72 -11.09 -1.03 -11.08
CA PRO A 72 -9.94 -0.70 -10.22
C PRO A 72 -10.34 0.22 -9.07
N SER A 73 -9.65 0.11 -7.94
CA SER A 73 -9.82 1.00 -6.79
C SER A 73 -8.58 1.83 -6.55
N SER A 74 -8.79 3.14 -6.31
CA SER A 74 -7.81 4.14 -5.89
C SER A 74 -7.99 4.56 -4.42
N ALA A 75 -8.68 3.74 -3.62
CA ALA A 75 -9.07 4.04 -2.24
C ALA A 75 -7.99 3.72 -1.18
N CYS A 76 -6.76 3.36 -1.58
CA CYS A 76 -5.75 2.81 -0.68
C CYS A 76 -5.44 3.68 0.55
N THR A 77 -5.33 5.01 0.39
CA THR A 77 -5.11 5.93 1.53
C THR A 77 -6.24 5.85 2.56
N ILE A 78 -7.49 5.85 2.11
CA ILE A 78 -8.67 5.75 2.99
C ILE A 78 -8.72 4.37 3.65
N ILE A 79 -8.39 3.31 2.90
CA ILE A 79 -8.34 1.94 3.43
C ILE A 79 -7.27 1.81 4.52
N ALA A 80 -6.07 2.36 4.31
CA ALA A 80 -4.99 2.36 5.31
C ALA A 80 -5.38 3.08 6.60
N LEU A 81 -6.01 4.25 6.48
CA LEU A 81 -6.52 5.01 7.61
C LEU A 81 -7.68 4.28 8.33
N ALA A 82 -8.58 3.65 7.57
CA ALA A 82 -9.67 2.84 8.12
C ALA A 82 -9.13 1.64 8.91
N MET A 83 -8.08 0.97 8.42
CA MET A 83 -7.41 -0.09 9.15
C MET A 83 -6.83 0.42 10.49
N ALA A 84 -6.14 1.56 10.50
CA ALA A 84 -5.60 2.13 11.74
C ALA A 84 -6.71 2.44 12.76
N ARG A 85 -7.82 3.04 12.29
CA ARG A 85 -9.00 3.34 13.10
C ARG A 85 -9.61 2.08 13.71
N VAL A 86 -9.87 1.05 12.90
CA VAL A 86 -10.52 -0.19 13.35
C VAL A 86 -9.61 -0.96 14.29
N TYR A 87 -8.31 -1.03 14.00
CA TYR A 87 -7.32 -1.65 14.88
C TYR A 87 -7.37 -1.04 16.28
N HIS A 88 -7.25 0.28 16.36
CA HIS A 88 -7.25 0.97 17.65
C HIS A 88 -8.58 0.81 18.39
N ARG A 89 -9.72 0.99 17.70
CA ARG A 89 -11.05 0.91 18.33
C ARG A 89 -11.41 -0.48 18.85
N SER A 90 -10.89 -1.52 18.21
CA SER A 90 -11.18 -2.91 18.60
C SER A 90 -10.25 -3.41 19.72
N GLY A 91 -9.24 -2.63 20.13
CA GLY A 91 -8.23 -3.08 21.07
C GLY A 91 -7.44 -4.29 20.56
N MET A 92 -7.33 -4.42 19.23
CA MET A 92 -6.58 -5.52 18.60
C MET A 92 -5.13 -5.53 19.05
N LYS A 93 -4.56 -6.74 19.13
CA LYS A 93 -3.16 -6.99 19.41
C LYS A 93 -2.52 -7.82 18.31
N LEU A 94 -1.26 -7.53 17.97
CA LEU A 94 -0.46 -8.34 17.06
C LEU A 94 0.03 -9.59 17.80
N PRO A 95 0.22 -10.72 17.09
CA PRO A 95 0.88 -11.87 17.68
C PRO A 95 2.32 -11.51 18.05
N ALA A 96 2.82 -12.06 19.16
CA ALA A 96 4.22 -11.91 19.54
C ALA A 96 5.12 -12.67 18.55
N MET A 97 6.16 -12.02 18.04
CA MET A 97 7.09 -12.60 17.09
C MET A 97 8.39 -13.04 17.77
N PRO A 98 8.97 -14.20 17.41
CA PRO A 98 10.20 -14.67 18.02
C PRO A 98 11.38 -13.73 17.70
N LEU A 99 12.24 -13.51 18.70
CA LEU A 99 13.49 -12.74 18.60
C LEU A 99 14.61 -13.53 17.92
N SER A 100 14.61 -14.86 18.05
CA SER A 100 15.68 -15.72 17.55
C SER A 100 15.15 -17.07 17.07
N ARG A 101 16.04 -17.83 16.41
CA ARG A 101 15.79 -19.16 15.83
C ARG A 101 15.56 -20.26 16.86
N GLU A 102 15.89 -20.01 18.12
CA GLU A 102 15.97 -21.05 19.16
C GLU A 102 14.55 -21.39 19.66
N GLY A 103 13.91 -22.38 19.04
CA GLY A 103 12.73 -23.04 19.60
C GLY A 103 11.61 -23.42 18.63
N ASN A 104 11.62 -22.97 17.37
CA ASN A 104 10.51 -23.22 16.44
C ASN A 104 10.93 -24.08 15.24
N SER A 105 11.09 -25.39 15.48
CA SER A 105 11.07 -26.38 14.40
C SER A 105 9.62 -26.58 13.94
N ASN A 106 9.29 -26.10 12.73
CA ASN A 106 8.10 -26.46 11.95
C ASN A 106 6.72 -25.95 12.41
N ASN A 107 6.62 -24.82 13.12
CA ASN A 107 5.30 -24.20 13.30
C ASN A 107 4.89 -23.44 12.02
N GLU A 108 3.98 -24.05 11.25
CA GLU A 108 3.20 -23.35 10.22
C GLU A 108 2.48 -22.18 10.90
N VAL A 109 2.94 -20.95 10.65
CA VAL A 109 2.28 -19.77 11.22
C VAL A 109 1.08 -19.45 10.35
N ILE A 110 -0.11 -19.63 10.94
CA ILE A 110 -1.39 -19.33 10.30
C ILE A 110 -1.65 -17.83 10.37
N ILE A 111 -2.23 -17.28 9.30
CA ILE A 111 -2.66 -15.88 9.25
C ILE A 111 -3.57 -15.55 10.45
N PRO A 112 -3.26 -14.50 11.24
CA PRO A 112 -4.15 -14.08 12.30
C PRO A 112 -5.51 -13.65 11.72
N VAL A 113 -6.58 -14.33 12.11
CA VAL A 113 -7.94 -14.09 11.60
C VAL A 113 -8.37 -12.64 11.84
N SER A 114 -7.95 -12.04 12.96
CA SER A 114 -8.22 -10.65 13.29
C SER A 114 -7.59 -9.69 12.27
N LEU A 115 -6.36 -9.94 11.80
CA LEU A 115 -5.70 -9.11 10.78
C LEU A 115 -6.34 -9.30 9.40
N LEU A 116 -6.74 -10.53 9.06
CA LEU A 116 -7.47 -10.78 7.83
C LEU A 116 -8.83 -10.05 7.82
N ALA A 117 -9.57 -10.12 8.94
CA ALA A 117 -10.84 -9.43 9.10
C ALA A 117 -10.65 -7.90 9.06
N LEU A 118 -9.63 -7.38 9.75
CA LEU A 118 -9.26 -5.96 9.72
C LEU A 118 -9.04 -5.47 8.29
N LEU A 119 -8.20 -6.17 7.53
CA LEU A 119 -7.87 -5.82 6.15
C LEU A 119 -9.11 -5.88 5.24
N THR A 120 -9.84 -7.00 5.27
CA THR A 120 -10.98 -7.23 4.37
C THR A 120 -12.16 -6.29 4.66
N ASN A 121 -12.49 -6.07 5.93
CA ASN A 121 -13.52 -5.09 6.32
C ASN A 121 -13.11 -3.67 5.94
N SER A 122 -11.86 -3.29 6.18
CA SER A 122 -11.36 -1.95 5.82
C SER A 122 -11.31 -1.74 4.30
N ILE A 123 -11.09 -2.79 3.51
CA ILE A 123 -11.22 -2.72 2.05
C ILE A 123 -12.66 -2.40 1.64
N VAL A 124 -13.65 -3.04 2.24
CA VAL A 124 -15.07 -2.79 1.93
C VAL A 124 -15.47 -1.38 2.34
N ASP A 125 -15.22 -1.03 3.60
CA ASP A 125 -15.58 0.27 4.16
C ASP A 125 -14.85 1.42 3.48
N GLY A 126 -13.54 1.28 3.28
CA GLY A 126 -12.71 2.31 2.66
C GLY A 126 -13.11 2.57 1.20
N ASN A 127 -13.47 1.52 0.45
CA ASN A 127 -14.02 1.68 -0.90
C ASN A 127 -15.39 2.39 -0.89
N ALA A 128 -16.25 2.11 0.09
CA ALA A 128 -17.56 2.76 0.21
C ALA A 128 -17.42 4.25 0.55
N VAL A 129 -16.51 4.58 1.49
CA VAL A 129 -16.15 5.96 1.84
C VAL A 129 -15.59 6.68 0.63
N HIS A 130 -14.61 6.09 -0.07
CA HIS A 130 -14.02 6.68 -1.29
C HIS A 130 -15.07 6.99 -2.34
N ALA A 131 -15.96 6.03 -2.65
CA ALA A 131 -17.02 6.22 -3.65
C ALA A 131 -17.97 7.36 -3.27
N ARG A 132 -18.33 7.47 -1.99
CA ARG A 132 -19.16 8.57 -1.47
C ARG A 132 -18.46 9.92 -1.63
N GLU A 133 -17.19 10.02 -1.25
CA GLU A 133 -16.44 11.27 -1.36
C GLU A 133 -16.17 11.67 -2.83
N MET A 134 -15.97 10.70 -3.73
CA MET A 134 -15.90 10.96 -5.18
C MET A 134 -17.23 11.50 -5.75
N ALA A 135 -18.36 10.95 -5.32
CA ALA A 135 -19.67 11.46 -5.72
C ALA A 135 -19.87 12.92 -5.27
N LYS A 136 -19.41 13.28 -4.06
CA LYS A 136 -19.43 14.67 -3.58
C LYS A 136 -18.57 15.58 -4.48
N ARG A 137 -17.32 15.21 -4.80
CA ARG A 137 -16.45 16.00 -5.70
C ARG A 137 -17.08 16.23 -7.08
N GLN A 138 -17.74 15.21 -7.63
CA GLN A 138 -18.43 15.31 -8.92
C GLN A 138 -19.66 16.23 -8.85
N SER A 139 -20.39 16.22 -7.73
CA SER A 139 -21.54 17.09 -7.52
C SER A 139 -21.17 18.56 -7.32
N SER A 140 -19.98 18.84 -6.78
CA SER A 140 -19.54 20.20 -6.44
C SER A 140 -19.00 21.03 -7.62
N ARG A 141 -19.03 20.53 -8.87
CA ARG A 141 -18.92 21.24 -10.18
C ARG A 141 -18.14 22.57 -10.29
N VAL A 142 -17.08 22.81 -9.52
CA VAL A 142 -16.27 24.05 -9.59
C VAL A 142 -14.85 23.80 -10.13
N SER A 143 -14.38 22.57 -10.29
CA SER A 143 -13.01 22.32 -10.74
C SER A 143 -12.90 22.07 -12.25
N PHE A 144 -12.26 23.00 -12.97
CA PHE A 144 -11.72 22.83 -14.33
C PHE A 144 -10.48 21.92 -14.38
N LEU A 145 -10.05 21.37 -13.24
CA LEU A 145 -8.91 20.47 -13.13
C LEU A 145 -9.38 19.02 -13.16
N PRO A 146 -8.60 18.11 -13.77
CA PRO A 146 -8.88 16.68 -13.69
C PRO A 146 -8.94 16.27 -12.21
N THR A 147 -10.09 15.74 -11.78
CA THR A 147 -10.23 15.17 -10.44
C THR A 147 -9.24 14.03 -10.29
N LEU A 148 -8.25 14.21 -9.42
CA LEU A 148 -7.41 13.11 -8.96
C LEU A 148 -8.31 12.10 -8.24
N ASP A 149 -8.27 10.85 -8.70
CA ASP A 149 -9.05 9.75 -8.14
C ASP A 149 -8.47 9.22 -6.83
N THR A 150 -7.32 9.72 -6.40
CA THR A 150 -6.65 9.38 -5.14
C THR A 150 -6.85 10.47 -4.07
N PHE A 151 -6.69 10.07 -2.82
CA PHE A 151 -6.75 10.96 -1.66
C PHE A 151 -5.37 11.11 -1.06
N THR A 152 -4.98 12.34 -0.73
CA THR A 152 -3.86 12.59 0.19
C THR A 152 -4.24 12.16 1.60
N ILE A 153 -3.27 12.01 2.50
CA ILE A 153 -3.53 11.63 3.90
C ILE A 153 -4.49 12.62 4.59
N PRO A 154 -4.29 13.95 4.51
CA PRO A 154 -5.24 14.90 5.08
C PRO A 154 -6.67 14.76 4.55
N GLN A 155 -6.83 14.57 3.23
CA GLN A 155 -8.15 14.37 2.63
C GLN A 155 -8.79 13.05 3.11
N GLY A 156 -7.99 12.00 3.30
CA GLY A 156 -8.46 10.72 3.82
C GLY A 156 -8.90 10.80 5.28
N ILE A 157 -8.18 11.59 6.10
CA ILE A 157 -8.54 11.86 7.50
C ILE A 157 -9.90 12.58 7.56
N GLU A 158 -10.08 13.63 6.75
CA GLU A 158 -11.34 14.36 6.65
C GLU A 158 -12.50 13.44 6.21
N ALA A 159 -12.27 12.62 5.18
CA ALA A 159 -13.25 11.65 4.68
C ALA A 159 -13.73 10.63 5.73
N LEU A 160 -12.91 10.37 6.76
CA LEU A 160 -13.20 9.46 7.86
C LEU A 160 -13.73 10.16 9.12
N GLY A 161 -14.04 11.46 9.04
CA GLY A 161 -14.61 12.26 10.12
C GLY A 161 -13.58 12.93 11.03
N GLY A 162 -12.34 13.13 10.57
CA GLY A 162 -11.32 13.84 11.37
C GLY A 162 -10.94 13.16 12.70
N VAL A 163 -11.27 11.88 12.86
CA VAL A 163 -11.01 11.07 14.07
C VAL A 163 -9.58 10.53 14.18
N ILE A 164 -8.72 10.90 13.23
CA ILE A 164 -7.32 10.52 13.17
C ILE A 164 -6.51 11.81 13.15
N ASN A 165 -5.52 11.92 14.03
CA ASN A 165 -4.54 13.00 14.00
C ASN A 165 -3.23 12.53 13.35
N GLU A 166 -2.64 13.39 12.53
CA GLU A 166 -1.30 13.19 12.00
C GLU A 166 -0.29 13.79 12.98
N ILE A 167 0.52 12.92 13.62
CA ILE A 167 1.56 13.34 14.56
C ILE A 167 2.74 13.91 13.76
N ASP A 168 3.24 13.16 12.79
CA ASP A 168 4.38 13.57 11.97
C ASP A 168 4.17 13.17 10.52
N TYR A 169 4.62 14.02 9.59
CA TYR A 169 4.64 13.74 8.16
C TYR A 169 6.02 13.97 7.57
N ARG A 170 6.42 13.07 6.66
CA ARG A 170 7.70 13.13 5.96
C ARG A 170 7.52 12.76 4.49
N SER A 171 8.04 13.61 3.62
CA SER A 171 8.35 13.26 2.23
C SER A 171 9.87 13.12 2.12
N VAL A 172 10.34 11.94 1.71
CA VAL A 172 11.75 11.54 1.80
C VAL A 172 12.24 11.12 0.42
N ARG A 173 13.33 11.74 -0.03
CA ARG A 173 14.07 11.37 -1.24
C ARG A 173 15.31 10.56 -0.89
N GLY A 174 15.65 9.60 -1.74
CA GLY A 174 16.83 8.75 -1.59
C GLY A 174 16.48 7.27 -1.46
N THR A 175 17.48 6.43 -1.21
CA THR A 175 17.33 4.98 -1.19
C THR A 175 16.31 4.50 -0.15
N THR A 176 15.10 4.14 -0.59
CA THR A 176 13.95 3.84 0.29
C THR A 176 14.27 2.78 1.34
N TRP A 177 14.85 1.63 0.95
CA TRP A 177 15.16 0.54 1.90
C TRP A 177 16.25 0.89 2.92
N LYS A 178 17.05 1.95 2.69
CA LYS A 178 18.03 2.45 3.67
C LYS A 178 17.42 3.48 4.62
N LEU A 179 16.52 4.33 4.11
CA LEU A 179 15.97 5.48 4.84
C LEU A 179 14.68 5.14 5.60
N LEU A 180 13.81 4.29 5.05
CA LEU A 180 12.57 3.85 5.71
C LEU A 180 12.78 3.31 7.13
N PRO A 181 13.73 2.37 7.41
CA PRO A 181 13.90 1.86 8.75
C PRO A 181 14.35 2.95 9.73
N GLN A 182 15.11 3.96 9.28
CA GLN A 182 15.54 5.07 10.14
C GLN A 182 14.35 5.94 10.56
N HIS A 183 13.43 6.23 9.65
CA HIS A 183 12.25 7.05 9.94
C HIS A 183 11.27 6.34 10.87
N ILE A 184 11.09 5.03 10.71
CA ILE A 184 10.29 4.22 11.64
C ILE A 184 10.99 4.19 13.01
N GLN A 185 12.29 3.92 13.05
CA GLN A 185 13.06 3.84 14.30
C GLN A 185 13.03 5.16 15.08
N HIS A 186 13.13 6.31 14.43
CA HIS A 186 13.07 7.61 15.12
C HIS A 186 11.72 7.88 15.81
N ALA A 187 10.61 7.42 15.22
CA ALA A 187 9.31 7.50 15.86
C ALA A 187 9.21 6.51 17.04
N ILE A 188 9.78 5.30 16.88
CA ILE A 188 9.85 4.30 17.96
C ILE A 188 10.64 4.84 19.15
N ASP A 189 11.82 5.44 18.92
CA ASP A 189 12.72 5.93 19.97
C ASP A 189 12.27 7.29 20.55
N SER A 190 11.22 7.90 19.99
CA SER A 190 10.74 9.20 20.45
C SER A 190 10.08 9.11 21.83
N GLU A 191 10.68 9.80 22.80
CA GLU A 191 10.13 9.98 24.15
C GLU A 191 8.73 10.65 24.13
N TYR A 192 8.47 11.50 23.12
CA TYR A 192 7.21 12.24 22.98
C TYR A 192 5.99 11.30 22.81
N ILE A 193 6.19 10.15 22.17
CA ILE A 193 5.15 9.14 21.91
C ILE A 193 5.49 7.79 22.55
N ALA A 194 6.38 7.77 23.54
CA ALA A 194 6.78 6.54 24.25
C ALA A 194 5.61 5.92 25.03
N HIS A 195 4.65 6.74 25.46
CA HIS A 195 3.45 6.29 26.18
C HIS A 195 2.40 5.61 25.29
N LEU A 196 2.52 5.70 23.95
CA LEU A 196 1.58 5.06 23.03
C LEU A 196 1.88 3.56 22.92
N PRO A 197 0.91 2.65 23.19
CA PRO A 197 1.15 1.21 23.19
C PRO A 197 1.42 0.64 21.79
N ALA A 198 0.92 1.33 20.76
CA ALA A 198 1.14 1.00 19.37
C ALA A 198 1.35 2.27 18.54
N LEU A 199 2.19 2.16 17.51
CA LEU A 199 2.44 3.21 16.53
C LEU A 199 1.86 2.79 15.18
N PHE A 200 1.22 3.74 14.50
CA PHE A 200 0.63 3.54 13.18
C PHE A 200 1.33 4.44 12.18
N PHE A 201 1.72 3.87 11.03
CA PHE A 201 2.30 4.64 9.94
C PHE A 201 1.55 4.38 8.63
N VAL A 202 1.16 5.45 7.94
CA VAL A 202 0.73 5.35 6.54
C VAL A 202 1.95 5.63 5.66
N LEU A 203 2.38 4.61 4.93
CA LEU A 203 3.50 4.68 4.00
C LEU A 203 2.96 4.77 2.58
N ILE A 204 3.39 5.77 1.81
CA ILE A 204 3.05 5.95 0.39
C ILE A 204 4.32 5.82 -0.44
N ILE A 205 4.33 4.86 -1.36
CA ILE A 205 5.40 4.64 -2.34
C ILE A 205 4.75 4.44 -3.71
N VAL A 206 5.16 5.21 -4.72
CA VAL A 206 4.60 5.14 -6.09
C VAL A 206 3.06 5.18 -6.04
N GLU A 207 2.52 6.20 -5.37
CA GLU A 207 1.07 6.46 -5.23
C GLU A 207 0.25 5.36 -4.53
N ARG A 208 0.92 4.34 -3.96
CA ARG A 208 0.27 3.24 -3.24
C ARG A 208 0.48 3.39 -1.74
N ALA A 209 -0.63 3.54 -1.01
CA ALA A 209 -0.64 3.69 0.44
C ALA A 209 -0.84 2.34 1.16
N VAL A 210 0.00 2.06 2.16
CA VAL A 210 -0.07 0.85 3.02
C VAL A 210 -0.01 1.26 4.49
N LEU A 211 -0.53 0.40 5.37
CA LEU A 211 -0.48 0.62 6.81
C LEU A 211 0.67 -0.21 7.42
N ILE A 212 1.52 0.42 8.20
CA ILE A 212 2.47 -0.24 9.10
C ILE A 212 1.98 -0.04 10.54
N VAL A 213 2.01 -1.10 11.34
CA VAL A 213 1.65 -1.10 12.76
C VAL A 213 2.83 -1.65 13.54
N HIS A 214 3.27 -0.94 14.58
CA HIS A 214 4.25 -1.44 15.52
C HIS A 214 3.64 -1.48 16.92
N GLU A 215 3.67 -2.65 17.57
CA GLU A 215 3.31 -2.80 18.97
C GLU A 215 4.55 -2.80 19.86
N ARG A 216 4.55 -1.92 20.85
CA ARG A 216 5.70 -1.77 21.76
C ARG A 216 5.82 -2.96 22.72
N ASP A 217 4.70 -3.40 23.28
CA ASP A 217 4.66 -4.41 24.36
C ASP A 217 5.36 -5.73 23.98
N ASN A 218 5.22 -6.16 22.72
CA ASN A 218 5.76 -7.44 22.22
C ASN A 218 6.83 -7.25 21.12
N GLY A 219 7.17 -6.01 20.79
CA GLY A 219 8.14 -5.70 19.75
C GLY A 219 7.69 -6.07 18.33
N THR A 220 6.44 -6.46 18.12
CA THR A 220 5.96 -6.89 16.80
C THR A 220 5.77 -5.69 15.88
N ILE A 221 6.14 -5.85 14.61
CA ILE A 221 5.82 -4.91 13.52
C ILE A 221 5.09 -5.65 12.39
N ALA A 222 4.04 -5.05 11.88
CA ALA A 222 3.22 -5.57 10.79
C ALA A 222 3.06 -4.55 9.68
N ILE A 223 2.89 -5.04 8.45
CA ILE A 223 2.45 -4.26 7.29
C ILE A 223 1.20 -4.90 6.70
N LEU A 224 0.23 -4.06 6.37
CA LEU A 224 -1.02 -4.42 5.72
C LEU A 224 -1.12 -3.65 4.41
N ASP A 225 -1.06 -4.39 3.30
CA ASP A 225 -1.14 -3.88 1.95
C ASP A 225 -2.41 -4.39 1.25
N SER A 226 -3.33 -3.49 0.91
CA SER A 226 -4.60 -3.83 0.26
C SER A 226 -4.51 -4.00 -1.26
N HIS A 227 -3.35 -3.74 -1.87
CA HIS A 227 -3.20 -3.76 -3.33
C HIS A 227 -3.19 -5.17 -3.91
N SER A 228 -3.28 -5.25 -5.24
CA SER A 228 -3.00 -6.49 -5.97
C SER A 228 -1.55 -6.49 -6.44
N HIS A 229 -0.87 -7.62 -6.30
CA HIS A 229 0.55 -7.78 -6.65
C HIS A 229 0.73 -8.69 -7.88
N MET A 230 1.94 -8.71 -8.42
CA MET A 230 2.34 -9.54 -9.56
C MET A 230 1.41 -9.39 -10.76
N GLN A 231 1.23 -8.16 -11.25
CA GLN A 231 0.33 -7.83 -12.36
C GLN A 231 -1.11 -8.30 -12.12
N GLY A 232 -1.55 -8.22 -10.86
CA GLY A 232 -2.88 -8.64 -10.44
C GLY A 232 -3.04 -10.14 -10.25
N LYS A 233 -2.00 -10.97 -10.36
CA LYS A 233 -2.09 -12.43 -10.12
C LYS A 233 -2.20 -12.78 -8.64
N LYS A 234 -1.79 -11.87 -7.76
CA LYS A 234 -1.85 -12.02 -6.30
C LYS A 234 -2.67 -10.89 -5.69
N GLY A 235 -3.33 -11.18 -4.58
CA GLY A 235 -4.12 -10.22 -3.82
C GLY A 235 -3.27 -9.41 -2.86
N ALA A 236 -3.94 -8.90 -1.84
CA ALA A 236 -3.38 -8.16 -0.73
C ALA A 236 -2.33 -8.97 0.05
N VAL A 237 -1.47 -8.26 0.77
CA VAL A 237 -0.38 -8.85 1.55
C VAL A 237 -0.46 -8.40 3.00
N ILE A 238 -0.29 -9.36 3.90
CA ILE A 238 -0.02 -9.09 5.32
C ILE A 238 1.36 -9.65 5.60
N ALA A 239 2.23 -8.87 6.23
CA ALA A 239 3.50 -9.40 6.72
C ALA A 239 3.80 -8.92 8.14
N ILE A 240 4.39 -9.79 8.94
CA ILE A 240 4.68 -9.55 10.35
C ILE A 240 6.12 -9.99 10.63
N SER A 241 6.84 -9.21 11.45
CA SER A 241 8.15 -9.57 11.98
C SER A 241 8.35 -8.95 13.37
N HIS A 242 9.50 -9.20 13.97
CA HIS A 242 9.94 -8.47 15.15
C HIS A 242 10.68 -7.19 14.75
N VAL A 243 10.53 -6.10 15.50
CA VAL A 243 11.13 -4.78 15.23
C VAL A 243 12.67 -4.82 15.18
N ALA A 244 13.29 -5.78 15.88
CA ALA A 244 14.73 -6.05 15.77
C ALA A 244 15.18 -6.32 14.31
N ASN A 245 14.28 -6.79 13.44
CA ASN A 245 14.53 -7.05 12.03
C ASN A 245 14.12 -5.87 11.11
N LEU A 246 13.93 -4.66 11.64
CA LEU A 246 13.34 -3.53 10.92
C LEU A 246 14.03 -3.20 9.57
N ARG A 247 15.35 -3.36 9.47
CA ARG A 247 16.10 -3.15 8.22
C ARG A 247 15.74 -4.17 7.14
N GLN A 248 15.68 -5.44 7.53
CA GLN A 248 15.31 -6.56 6.67
C GLN A 248 13.82 -6.47 6.32
N PHE A 249 12.97 -6.11 7.27
CA PHE A 249 11.56 -5.85 7.04
C PHE A 249 11.34 -4.73 6.02
N SER A 250 12.08 -3.61 6.14
CA SER A 250 12.03 -2.53 5.15
C SER A 250 12.53 -2.96 3.76
N SER A 251 13.54 -3.83 3.71
CA SER A 251 14.02 -4.40 2.45
C SER A 251 12.98 -5.33 1.83
N PHE A 252 12.32 -6.18 2.63
CA PHE A 252 11.21 -7.01 2.21
C PHE A 252 10.07 -6.18 1.61
N ILE A 253 9.68 -5.08 2.27
CA ILE A 253 8.65 -4.14 1.78
C ILE A 253 9.01 -3.66 0.38
N CYS A 254 10.23 -3.13 0.19
CA CYS A 254 10.68 -2.65 -1.11
C CYS A 254 10.75 -3.76 -2.17
N GLN A 255 11.17 -4.97 -1.82
CA GLN A 255 11.35 -6.06 -2.79
C GLN A 255 10.02 -6.68 -3.22
N ASN A 256 9.10 -6.86 -2.29
CA ASN A 256 7.91 -7.68 -2.52
C ASN A 256 6.66 -6.84 -2.77
N LEU A 257 6.55 -5.65 -2.16
CA LEU A 257 5.38 -4.80 -2.30
C LEU A 257 5.61 -3.70 -3.33
N PHE A 258 6.82 -3.15 -3.38
CA PHE A 258 7.17 -2.03 -4.25
C PHE A 258 8.40 -2.31 -5.14
N PRO A 259 8.48 -3.44 -5.87
CA PRO A 259 9.68 -3.81 -6.65
C PRO A 259 10.11 -2.75 -7.67
N GLU A 260 9.21 -1.85 -8.06
CA GLU A 260 9.48 -0.71 -8.94
C GLU A 260 10.57 0.22 -8.38
N VAL A 261 10.71 0.32 -7.04
CA VAL A 261 11.73 1.18 -6.43
C VAL A 261 13.15 0.73 -6.77
N TYR A 262 13.38 -0.57 -7.01
CA TYR A 262 14.70 -1.09 -7.41
C TYR A 262 15.08 -0.74 -8.84
N LYS A 263 14.13 -0.23 -9.64
CA LYS A 263 14.36 0.21 -11.01
C LYS A 263 14.61 1.72 -11.10
N MET A 264 14.46 2.44 -9.99
CA MET A 264 14.61 3.89 -9.92
C MET A 264 16.03 4.28 -9.53
N GLN A 265 16.48 5.45 -9.98
CA GLN A 265 17.70 6.06 -9.43
C GLN A 265 17.41 6.65 -8.03
N PRO A 266 18.40 6.73 -7.12
CA PRO A 266 18.19 7.24 -5.76
C PRO A 266 17.51 8.62 -5.70
N GLU A 267 17.77 9.50 -6.67
CA GLU A 267 17.21 10.86 -6.74
C GLU A 267 15.72 10.86 -7.13
N GLN A 268 15.28 9.80 -7.81
CA GLN A 268 13.90 9.55 -8.23
C GLN A 268 13.11 8.79 -7.16
N MET A 269 13.79 8.05 -6.28
CA MET A 269 13.15 7.35 -5.17
C MET A 269 12.56 8.37 -4.20
N LEU A 270 11.23 8.34 -4.09
CA LEU A 270 10.45 9.16 -3.18
C LEU A 270 9.48 8.25 -2.43
N PHE A 271 9.42 8.44 -1.12
CA PHE A 271 8.35 7.87 -0.30
C PHE A 271 7.82 8.93 0.66
N GLU A 272 6.57 8.78 1.03
CA GLU A 272 5.95 9.57 2.08
C GLU A 272 5.61 8.65 3.26
N ILE A 273 5.83 9.12 4.47
CA ILE A 273 5.47 8.39 5.68
C ILE A 273 4.84 9.35 6.68
N SER A 274 3.68 8.96 7.19
CA SER A 274 2.92 9.70 8.19
C SER A 274 2.74 8.84 9.44
N CYS A 275 3.16 9.33 10.60
CA CYS A 275 2.84 8.73 11.88
C CYS A 275 1.50 9.30 12.36
N ILE A 276 0.53 8.42 12.64
CA ILE A 276 -0.84 8.81 12.94
C ILE A 276 -1.31 8.24 14.29
N GLN A 277 -2.29 8.91 14.88
CA GLN A 277 -2.97 8.49 16.10
C GLN A 277 -4.49 8.54 15.89
N TYR A 278 -5.20 7.52 16.35
CA TYR A 278 -6.65 7.61 16.47
C TYR A 278 -7.02 8.42 17.72
N CYS A 279 -7.87 9.44 17.58
CA CYS A 279 -8.18 10.39 18.64
C CYS A 279 -9.61 10.26 19.20
N GLY A 280 -10.32 9.17 18.89
CA GLY A 280 -11.68 8.95 19.39
C GLY A 280 -12.78 9.53 18.49
N PRO A 281 -14.06 9.36 18.87
CA PRO A 281 -15.19 9.90 18.12
C PRO A 281 -15.21 11.44 18.11
N GLU A 282 -15.75 12.03 17.04
CA GLU A 282 -15.86 13.48 16.84
C GLU A 282 -16.43 14.20 18.09
N LYS A 283 -15.60 15.06 18.71
CA LYS A 283 -15.97 16.13 19.66
C LYS A 283 -17.08 15.79 20.68
N SER A 284 -16.74 15.06 21.74
CA SER A 284 -17.19 15.49 23.07
C SER A 284 -16.24 16.57 23.55
N THR A 285 -16.75 17.75 23.91
CA THR A 285 -16.00 18.96 24.29
C THR A 285 -15.08 18.83 25.51
N ASP A 286 -14.96 17.64 26.11
CA ASP A 286 -14.49 17.51 27.49
C ASP A 286 -13.17 16.72 27.65
N SER A 287 -12.48 16.34 26.57
CA SER A 287 -11.23 15.59 26.67
C SER A 287 -10.18 15.95 25.62
N GLU A 288 -9.68 17.19 25.67
CA GLU A 288 -8.44 17.60 24.96
C GLU A 288 -7.17 16.88 25.48
N GLY A 289 -7.28 16.05 26.52
CA GLY A 289 -6.14 15.53 27.27
C GLY A 289 -5.38 14.32 26.67
N GLN A 290 -5.82 13.70 25.58
CA GLN A 290 -5.20 12.46 25.06
C GLN A 290 -4.66 12.51 23.62
N ALA A 291 -4.98 13.55 22.86
CA ALA A 291 -4.46 13.70 21.50
C ALA A 291 -3.02 14.24 21.54
N VAL A 292 -2.08 13.47 21.01
CA VAL A 292 -0.70 13.91 20.83
C VAL A 292 -0.70 15.03 19.79
N LYS A 293 -0.12 16.19 20.13
CA LYS A 293 -0.02 17.32 19.18
C LYS A 293 0.95 16.96 18.04
N ALA A 294 0.80 17.63 16.91
CA ALA A 294 1.74 17.51 15.81
C ALA A 294 3.18 17.69 16.32
N HIS A 295 4.05 16.74 15.99
CA HIS A 295 5.42 16.67 16.45
C HIS A 295 6.33 16.16 15.36
N VAL A 296 7.44 16.86 15.16
CA VAL A 296 8.41 16.60 14.10
C VAL A 296 9.54 15.76 14.69
N PHE A 297 9.53 14.45 14.45
CA PHE A 297 10.60 13.56 14.95
C PHE A 297 11.98 13.99 14.42
N PRO A 298 13.06 13.74 15.21
CA PRO A 298 14.43 14.04 14.82
C PRO A 298 14.76 13.52 13.42
N ARG A 299 15.54 14.31 12.66
CA ARG A 299 15.93 13.95 11.29
C ARG A 299 17.21 13.13 11.32
N PRO A 300 17.37 12.08 10.51
CA PRO A 300 18.68 11.50 10.28
C PRO A 300 19.59 12.61 9.77
N VAL A 301 20.69 12.88 10.48
CA VAL A 301 21.74 13.77 9.97
C VAL A 301 22.16 13.19 8.63
N ARG A 302 22.12 13.99 7.55
CA ARG A 302 22.55 13.57 6.22
C ARG A 302 23.94 12.95 6.31
N LEU A 303 24.02 11.64 6.33
CA LEU A 303 25.26 10.92 6.06
C LEU A 303 25.37 10.94 4.53
N CYS A 304 26.36 11.69 4.03
CA CYS A 304 26.67 12.04 2.64
C CYS A 304 25.96 13.34 2.17
N SER A 305 26.65 14.42 1.77
CA SER A 305 27.93 14.54 1.07
C SER A 305 28.81 15.64 1.66
N GLY A 306 30.11 15.37 1.79
CA GLY A 306 31.10 16.44 1.79
C GLY A 306 31.04 17.12 0.42
N GLU A 307 30.52 18.34 0.40
CA GLU A 307 30.82 19.43 -0.54
C GLU A 307 29.95 20.61 -0.08
N ASP A 308 30.58 21.52 0.66
CA ASP A 308 30.03 22.82 0.97
C ASP A 308 29.86 23.59 -0.34
N LYS A 309 28.66 23.56 -0.90
CA LYS A 309 28.24 24.55 -1.90
C LYS A 309 27.17 25.42 -1.27
N PRO A 310 27.39 26.75 -1.17
CA PRO A 310 26.44 27.65 -0.53
C PRO A 310 25.11 27.67 -1.29
N PRO A 311 23.99 27.96 -0.59
CA PRO A 311 22.67 27.93 -1.19
C PRO A 311 22.55 29.02 -2.26
N ILE A 312 22.17 28.62 -3.47
CA ILE A 312 21.72 29.56 -4.50
C ILE A 312 20.37 30.13 -4.04
N PRO A 313 20.20 31.46 -3.98
CA PRO A 313 18.97 32.06 -3.50
C PRO A 313 17.81 31.78 -4.47
N SER A 314 16.67 31.46 -3.88
CA SER A 314 15.39 31.30 -4.57
C SER A 314 14.87 32.66 -5.09
N SER A 315 14.86 32.87 -6.41
CA SER A 315 14.01 33.85 -7.09
C SER A 315 12.88 33.08 -7.78
N SER A 316 11.70 33.11 -7.19
CA SER A 316 10.55 33.91 -7.63
C SER A 316 10.05 33.52 -9.02
N MET A 317 8.84 32.93 -9.02
CA MET A 317 7.97 32.84 -10.17
C MET A 317 7.84 34.22 -10.82
N ASP A 318 8.10 34.30 -12.12
CA ASP A 318 7.44 35.29 -12.97
C ASP A 318 7.05 34.65 -14.29
N SER A 319 5.82 34.94 -14.66
CA SER A 319 5.11 34.43 -15.82
C SER A 319 5.25 35.41 -16.96
N GLU A 320 5.77 35.01 -18.12
CA GLU A 320 5.45 35.72 -19.38
C GLU A 320 5.29 34.73 -20.55
N ARG A 321 4.07 34.75 -21.13
CA ARG A 321 3.79 34.46 -22.55
C ARG A 321 4.46 35.58 -23.38
N ILE A 322 4.93 35.41 -24.62
CA ILE A 322 4.15 35.29 -25.88
C ILE A 322 5.10 34.90 -27.05
N ALA A 323 4.51 34.17 -28.01
CA ALA A 323 4.81 33.82 -29.42
C ALA A 323 5.97 34.42 -30.26
N GLY A 324 6.45 33.60 -31.21
CA GLY A 324 6.62 34.05 -32.62
C GLY A 324 7.90 33.66 -33.38
N SER A 325 7.72 32.82 -34.42
CA SER A 325 8.43 32.76 -35.72
C SER A 325 9.95 32.52 -35.86
N GLY A 326 10.30 31.61 -36.79
CA GLY A 326 11.25 31.94 -37.87
C GLY A 326 12.55 31.14 -37.98
N ASN A 327 12.51 30.13 -38.86
CA ASN A 327 13.51 29.62 -39.81
C ASN A 327 15.02 29.44 -39.49
N ASP A 328 15.45 28.23 -39.87
CA ASP A 328 16.65 27.81 -40.62
C ASP A 328 18.06 28.18 -40.14
N ILE A 329 18.92 27.17 -39.97
CA ILE A 329 20.04 26.85 -40.89
C ILE A 329 20.74 25.56 -40.43
N TRP A 330 21.13 24.79 -41.45
CA TRP A 330 21.87 23.53 -41.46
C TRP A 330 23.28 23.62 -40.86
N HIS A 331 23.76 22.54 -40.25
CA HIS A 331 25.12 22.06 -40.53
C HIS A 331 25.27 20.54 -40.27
N GLU A 332 25.70 19.90 -41.35
CA GLU A 332 26.14 18.54 -41.60
C GLU A 332 27.56 18.32 -41.06
N PHE A 333 27.90 17.09 -40.62
CA PHE A 333 29.20 16.38 -40.67
C PHE A 333 29.03 15.11 -39.81
N ASP A 334 28.65 13.98 -40.37
CA ASP A 334 29.43 13.02 -41.17
C ASP A 334 30.33 12.10 -40.34
N SER A 335 30.27 10.83 -40.74
CA SER A 335 30.62 9.63 -40.02
C SER A 335 31.62 8.82 -40.85
N THR A 336 32.80 8.53 -40.30
CA THR A 336 33.69 7.42 -40.68
C THR A 336 34.72 7.30 -39.54
N ASP A 337 34.96 6.14 -38.95
CA ASP A 337 35.88 5.16 -39.54
C ASP A 337 35.56 3.71 -39.18
N LYS A 338 35.69 2.87 -40.21
CA LYS A 338 35.87 1.42 -40.15
C LYS A 338 37.36 1.11 -40.28
N ASN A 339 37.83 0.08 -39.59
CA ASN A 339 38.78 -0.97 -40.05
C ASN A 339 39.20 -1.78 -38.81
N SER A 340 39.42 -3.09 -38.84
CA SER A 340 39.34 -4.11 -39.90
C SER A 340 39.51 -5.50 -39.24
N LEU A 341 38.93 -6.50 -39.88
CA LEU A 341 39.08 -7.95 -39.66
C LEU A 341 40.52 -8.45 -39.43
N HIS A 342 40.67 -9.51 -38.64
CA HIS A 342 41.16 -10.79 -39.18
C HIS A 342 40.69 -12.00 -38.36
N GLU A 343 40.80 -13.16 -38.99
CA GLU A 343 39.94 -14.35 -38.94
C GLU A 343 40.80 -15.60 -38.68
N LYS A 344 40.17 -16.72 -38.26
CA LYS A 344 40.63 -18.14 -38.29
C LYS A 344 41.50 -18.60 -37.11
N ASN A 345 41.45 -19.83 -36.58
CA ASN A 345 40.72 -21.11 -36.77
C ASN A 345 40.96 -21.92 -35.45
N LEU A 346 40.00 -22.66 -34.88
CA LEU A 346 39.70 -24.10 -35.04
C LEU A 346 40.71 -25.09 -34.40
N LEU A 347 40.23 -25.91 -33.44
CA LEU A 347 40.68 -27.22 -32.88
C LEU A 347 40.34 -27.23 -31.37
N ASP A 348 39.28 -27.89 -30.89
CA ASP A 348 39.03 -29.34 -30.79
C ASP A 348 40.08 -30.09 -29.96
N THR A 349 39.70 -30.51 -28.75
CA THR A 349 40.17 -31.75 -28.10
C THR A 349 39.37 -32.01 -26.82
N ASP A 350 38.49 -33.01 -26.92
CA ASP A 350 38.10 -33.93 -25.84
C ASP A 350 39.31 -34.42 -25.04
N ILE A 351 39.25 -34.43 -23.70
CA ILE A 351 39.79 -35.53 -22.87
C ILE A 351 38.89 -35.75 -21.65
N ARG A 352 38.35 -36.98 -21.58
CA ARG A 352 37.71 -37.62 -20.43
C ARG A 352 38.61 -37.66 -19.19
N LYS A 353 38.01 -37.47 -18.01
CA LYS A 353 38.06 -38.43 -16.90
C LYS A 353 36.90 -38.21 -15.95
#